data_AF-A0A535XJR0-F1
#
_entry.id   AF-A0A535XJR0-F1
#
_cell.length_a   1.000
_cell.length_b   1.000
_cell.length_c   1.000
_cell.angle_alpha   90.00
_cell.angle_beta   90.00
_cell.angle_gamma   90.00
#
_symmetry.space_group_name_H-M   'P 1'
#
loop_
_entity.id
_entity.type
_entity.pdbx_description
1 polymer ?
#
loop_
_entity_poly.entity_id
_entity_poly.type
_entity_poly.pdbx_seq_one_letter_code
_entity_poly.pdbx_strand_id
1 'polypeptide(L)'
;MVRANGRGAIVHGAGGTRDLTDGAVDGIDPLSRFGPTALAGLRRVDAMAECGDLVIVSMFDPGLGEVAPFEEQIGSHGGLGGTQSEAFVLHPAEWRIGTPVVGAVALHEHLRRWVGLSG
;
A
#
# COMPACT_ATOMS: atom_id res chain seq x y z
N MET A 1 -12.37 -2.41 -2.95
CA MET A 1 -12.44 -3.11 -1.65
C MET A 1 -13.77 -2.76 -1.01
N VAL A 2 -14.52 -3.75 -0.57
CA VAL A 2 -15.85 -3.57 0.02
C VAL A 2 -15.84 -4.20 1.41
N ARG A 3 -16.33 -3.48 2.41
CA ARG A 3 -16.63 -4.03 3.72
C ARG A 3 -18.07 -4.51 3.75
N ALA A 4 -18.30 -5.73 4.20
CA ALA A 4 -19.64 -6.24 4.47
C ALA A 4 -19.87 -6.31 5.99
N ASN A 5 -21.07 -5.99 6.45
CA ASN A 5 -21.42 -6.05 7.87
C ASN A 5 -21.11 -7.43 8.47
N GLY A 6 -20.32 -7.44 9.54
CA GLY A 6 -19.94 -8.66 10.25
C GLY A 6 -18.96 -9.58 9.52
N ARG A 7 -18.32 -9.13 8.43
CA ARG A 7 -17.28 -9.87 7.69
C ARG A 7 -16.05 -8.99 7.46
N GLY A 8 -14.90 -9.62 7.22
CA GLY A 8 -13.71 -8.90 6.77
C GLY A 8 -13.90 -8.30 5.37
N ALA A 9 -13.05 -7.32 5.03
CA ALA A 9 -13.14 -6.67 3.73
C ALA A 9 -12.64 -7.55 2.59
N ILE A 10 -13.29 -7.41 1.43
CA ILE A 10 -12.98 -8.17 0.22
C ILE A 10 -12.50 -7.20 -0.85
N VAL A 11 -11.39 -7.55 -1.50
CA VAL A 11 -10.91 -6.87 -2.70
C VAL A 11 -11.54 -7.54 -3.91
N HIS A 12 -12.18 -6.74 -4.77
CA HIS A 12 -12.76 -7.21 -6.03
C HIS A 12 -11.90 -6.75 -7.20
N GLY A 13 -11.62 -7.67 -8.12
CA GLY A 13 -11.07 -7.37 -9.44
C GLY A 13 -12.00 -7.90 -10.55
N ALA A 14 -11.57 -7.75 -11.81
CA ALA A 14 -12.40 -8.10 -12.97
C ALA A 14 -12.73 -9.60 -13.08
N GLY A 15 -11.89 -10.48 -12.53
CA GLY A 15 -12.04 -11.94 -12.66
C GLY A 15 -11.85 -12.71 -11.36
N GLY A 16 -11.95 -12.04 -10.20
CA GLY A 16 -11.74 -12.70 -8.92
C GLY A 16 -11.76 -11.76 -7.73
N THR A 17 -11.61 -12.35 -6.55
CA THR A 17 -11.64 -11.67 -5.27
C THR A 17 -10.51 -12.11 -4.36
N ARG A 18 -10.18 -11.28 -3.37
CA ARG A 18 -9.26 -11.62 -2.30
C ARG A 18 -9.82 -11.16 -0.96
N ASP A 19 -9.94 -12.08 -0.01
CA ASP A 19 -10.35 -11.80 1.36
C ASP A 19 -9.18 -11.20 2.13
N LEU A 20 -9.38 -10.04 2.79
CA LEU A 20 -8.32 -9.40 3.57
C LEU A 20 -8.13 -10.03 4.94
N THR A 21 -9.06 -10.86 5.43
CA THR A 21 -8.97 -11.53 6.73
C THR A 21 -7.86 -12.58 6.72
N ASP A 22 -7.99 -13.57 5.84
CA ASP A 22 -7.10 -14.72 5.75
C ASP A 22 -6.21 -14.71 4.49
N GLY A 23 -6.50 -13.83 3.52
CA GLY A 23 -5.76 -13.74 2.27
C GLY A 23 -6.23 -14.71 1.19
N ALA A 24 -7.35 -15.42 1.39
CA ALA A 24 -7.90 -16.36 0.42
C ALA A 24 -8.23 -15.66 -0.91
N VAL A 25 -8.03 -16.37 -2.01
CA VAL A 25 -8.30 -15.90 -3.37
C VAL A 25 -9.35 -16.80 -4.01
N ASP A 26 -10.34 -16.19 -4.64
CA ASP A 26 -11.30 -16.86 -5.52
C ASP A 26 -11.16 -16.30 -6.94
N GLY A 27 -10.88 -17.16 -7.93
CA GLY A 27 -10.58 -16.76 -9.30
C GLY A 27 -9.20 -16.11 -9.46
N ILE A 28 -9.13 -15.02 -10.22
CA ILE A 28 -7.88 -14.28 -10.48
C ILE A 28 -7.59 -13.34 -9.31
N ASP A 29 -6.42 -13.47 -8.67
CA ASP A 29 -6.02 -12.59 -7.57
C ASP A 29 -5.97 -11.12 -8.04
N PRO A 30 -6.87 -10.24 -7.52
CA PRO A 30 -6.91 -8.83 -7.90
C PRO A 30 -5.63 -8.07 -7.51
N LEU A 31 -4.82 -8.61 -6.61
CA LEU A 31 -3.59 -7.98 -6.15
C LEU A 31 -2.31 -8.48 -6.85
N SER A 32 -2.42 -9.48 -7.72
CA SER A 32 -1.26 -10.14 -8.37
C SER A 32 -0.33 -9.21 -9.15
N ARG A 33 -0.86 -8.10 -9.69
CA ARG A 33 -0.10 -7.10 -10.45
C ARG A 33 0.66 -6.09 -9.59
N PHE A 34 0.44 -6.08 -8.27
CA PHE A 34 1.06 -5.11 -7.37
C PHE A 34 2.20 -5.74 -6.57
N GLY A 35 3.03 -4.88 -5.97
CA GLY A 35 4.13 -5.32 -5.10
C GLY A 35 3.65 -6.06 -3.84
N PRO A 36 4.57 -6.75 -3.15
CA PRO A 36 4.26 -7.63 -2.01
C PRO A 36 3.62 -6.90 -0.81
N THR A 37 3.74 -5.58 -0.74
CA THR A 37 3.15 -4.74 0.32
C THR A 37 1.68 -4.41 0.08
N ALA A 38 1.11 -4.70 -1.10
CA ALA A 38 -0.25 -4.31 -1.46
C ALA A 38 -1.32 -4.83 -0.50
N LEU A 39 -1.24 -6.13 -0.15
CA LEU A 39 -2.18 -6.75 0.80
C LEU A 39 -2.12 -6.07 2.17
N ALA A 40 -0.91 -5.86 2.70
CA ALA A 40 -0.71 -5.23 3.99
C ALA A 40 -1.16 -3.76 3.98
N GLY A 41 -0.94 -3.05 2.88
CA GLY A 41 -1.42 -1.68 2.68
C GLY A 41 -2.94 -1.59 2.74
N LEU A 42 -3.65 -2.48 2.04
CA LEU A 42 -5.12 -2.52 2.07
C LEU A 42 -5.66 -2.93 3.44
N ARG A 43 -5.03 -3.89 4.13
CA ARG A 43 -5.37 -4.21 5.53
C ARG A 43 -5.21 -3.01 6.45
N ARG A 44 -4.16 -2.20 6.25
CA ARG A 44 -3.96 -0.97 7.02
C ARG A 44 -5.05 0.05 6.75
N VAL A 45 -5.45 0.24 5.49
CA VAL A 45 -6.58 1.13 5.13
C VAL A 45 -7.87 0.60 5.76
N ASP A 46 -8.14 -0.69 5.66
CA ASP A 46 -9.29 -1.34 6.26
C ASP A 46 -9.34 -1.17 7.79
N ALA A 47 -8.19 -1.14 8.47
CA ALA A 47 -8.13 -0.98 9.92
C ALA A 47 -8.34 0.46 10.41
N MET A 48 -8.41 1.47 9.52
CA MET A 48 -8.64 2.86 9.93
C MET A 48 -10.09 3.06 10.37
N ALA A 49 -10.30 3.80 11.45
CA ALA A 49 -11.64 4.09 11.97
C ALA A 49 -12.48 4.90 10.97
N GLU A 50 -11.81 5.69 10.13
CA GLU A 50 -12.38 6.56 9.12
C GLU A 50 -12.53 5.87 7.75
N CYS A 51 -12.18 4.58 7.65
CA CYS A 51 -12.33 3.83 6.41
C CYS A 51 -13.81 3.64 6.07
N GLY A 52 -14.22 4.12 4.90
CA GLY A 52 -15.59 3.94 4.40
C GLY A 52 -15.90 2.48 4.04
N ASP A 53 -17.18 2.20 3.76
CA ASP A 53 -17.64 0.87 3.36
C ASP A 53 -17.10 0.42 2.00
N LEU A 54 -16.72 1.39 1.15
CA LEU A 54 -16.17 1.18 -0.18
C LEU A 54 -14.88 1.99 -0.34
N VAL A 55 -13.80 1.30 -0.71
CA VAL A 55 -12.55 1.92 -1.16
C VAL A 55 -12.31 1.54 -2.61
N ILE A 56 -12.25 2.54 -3.49
CA ILE A 56 -12.00 2.36 -4.92
C ILE A 56 -10.57 2.80 -5.21
N VAL A 57 -9.79 1.88 -5.79
CA VAL A 57 -8.44 2.16 -6.29
C VAL A 57 -8.53 2.15 -7.81
N SER A 58 -7.97 3.19 -8.45
CA SER A 58 -7.97 3.31 -9.91
C SER A 58 -7.09 2.26 -10.59
N MET A 59 -7.05 2.29 -11.92
CA MET A 59 -6.22 1.40 -12.72
C MET A 59 -4.72 1.66 -12.48
N PHE A 60 -3.94 0.59 -12.41
CA PHE A 60 -2.49 0.60 -12.52
C PHE A 60 -2.08 -0.07 -13.83
N ASP A 61 -1.27 0.61 -14.64
CA ASP A 61 -0.63 0.06 -15.83
C ASP A 61 0.82 -0.34 -15.49
N PRO A 62 1.13 -1.65 -15.39
CA PRO A 62 2.47 -2.13 -15.06
C PRO A 62 3.49 -1.92 -16.20
N GLY A 63 3.04 -1.76 -17.45
CA GLY A 63 3.93 -1.50 -18.59
C GLY A 63 4.49 -0.09 -18.59
N LEU A 64 3.70 0.88 -18.12
CA LEU A 64 4.11 2.28 -17.97
C LEU A 64 4.58 2.62 -16.55
N GLY A 65 4.23 1.80 -15.55
CA GLY A 65 4.50 2.11 -14.15
C GLY A 65 3.60 3.22 -13.59
N GLU A 66 2.44 3.46 -14.22
CA GLU A 66 1.58 4.60 -13.98
C GLU A 66 0.25 4.21 -13.33
N VAL A 67 -0.27 5.08 -12.47
CA VAL A 67 -1.59 4.94 -11.86
C VAL A 67 -2.50 6.04 -12.35
N ALA A 68 -3.67 5.67 -12.88
CA ALA A 68 -4.62 6.62 -13.43
C ALA A 68 -5.23 7.50 -12.31
N PRO A 69 -5.23 8.84 -12.42
CA PRO A 69 -5.99 9.69 -11.52
C PRO A 69 -7.50 9.54 -11.79
N PHE A 70 -8.33 9.83 -10.79
CA PHE A 70 -9.79 10.02 -11.00
C PHE A 70 -10.12 11.43 -11.50
N GLU A 71 -9.15 12.35 -11.44
CA GLU A 71 -9.29 13.76 -11.78
C GLU A 71 -8.49 14.07 -13.06
N GLU A 72 -8.78 15.20 -13.71
CA GLU A 72 -8.12 15.62 -14.96
C GLU A 72 -6.69 16.17 -14.75
N GLN A 73 -6.14 16.03 -13.54
CA GLN A 73 -4.81 16.53 -13.21
C GLN A 73 -3.70 15.67 -13.83
N ILE A 74 -2.59 16.31 -14.22
CA ILE A 74 -1.42 15.64 -14.81
C ILE A 74 -0.72 14.74 -13.79
N GLY A 75 -0.77 15.10 -12.51
CA GLY A 75 -0.19 14.31 -11.42
C GLY A 75 -1.22 13.41 -10.76
N SER A 76 -0.80 12.19 -10.40
CA SER A 76 -1.60 11.22 -9.65
C SER A 76 -0.85 10.79 -8.39
N HIS A 77 -1.57 10.62 -7.29
CA HIS A 77 -1.04 10.13 -6.03
C HIS A 77 -2.10 9.33 -5.26
N GLY A 78 -1.68 8.59 -4.23
CA GLY A 78 -2.59 7.86 -3.35
C GLY A 78 -3.19 6.58 -3.97
N GLY A 79 -2.84 6.28 -5.23
CA GLY A 79 -3.11 5.00 -5.86
C GLY A 79 -2.24 3.86 -5.34
N LEU A 80 -2.42 2.67 -5.92
CA LEU A 80 -1.65 1.47 -5.55
C LEU A 80 -0.74 1.06 -6.71
N GLY A 81 0.52 0.73 -6.41
CA GLY A 81 1.53 0.35 -7.42
C GLY A 81 2.26 1.56 -8.01
N GLY A 82 2.94 1.36 -9.14
CA GLY A 82 3.70 2.39 -9.85
C GLY A 82 4.99 2.84 -9.16
N THR A 83 5.69 3.78 -9.79
CA THR A 83 7.00 4.31 -9.37
C THR A 83 6.99 4.97 -7.99
N GLN A 84 5.82 5.42 -7.52
CA GLN A 84 5.59 5.88 -6.14
C GLN A 84 5.92 4.81 -5.07
N SER A 85 6.05 3.54 -5.47
CA SER A 85 6.44 2.44 -4.58
C SER A 85 7.97 2.20 -4.53
N GLU A 86 8.77 2.95 -5.30
CA GLU A 86 10.22 2.75 -5.46
C GLU A 86 11.05 3.81 -4.71
N ALA A 87 10.61 4.18 -3.50
CA ALA A 87 11.32 5.14 -2.68
C ALA A 87 12.69 4.59 -2.21
N PHE A 88 13.69 5.47 -2.11
CA PHE A 88 15.00 5.15 -1.52
C PHE A 88 15.39 6.18 -0.45
N VAL A 89 16.26 5.76 0.47
CA VAL A 89 16.86 6.62 1.49
C VAL A 89 18.38 6.50 1.38
N LEU A 90 19.06 7.62 1.18
CA LEU A 90 20.51 7.71 1.28
C LEU A 90 20.88 8.17 2.71
N HIS A 91 21.67 7.38 3.42
CA HIS A 91 22.11 7.70 4.78
C HIS A 91 23.58 7.28 5.00
N PRO A 92 24.28 7.83 6.02
CA PRO A 92 25.63 7.40 6.39
C PRO A 92 25.71 5.89 6.65
N ALA A 93 26.81 5.26 6.25
CA ALA A 93 26.98 3.81 6.35
C ALA A 93 26.97 3.30 7.80
N GLU A 94 27.33 4.15 8.75
CA GLU A 94 27.37 3.86 10.19
C GLU A 94 25.95 3.76 10.79
N TRP A 95 24.95 4.35 10.13
CA TRP A 95 23.57 4.37 10.59
C TRP A 95 22.85 3.09 10.15
N ARG A 96 22.62 2.18 11.09
CA ARG A 96 22.00 0.87 10.79
C ARG A 96 20.49 0.98 10.66
N ILE A 97 19.94 0.34 9.62
CA ILE A 97 18.50 0.06 9.48
C ILE A 97 18.23 -1.33 10.06
N GLY A 98 17.50 -1.38 11.17
CA GLY A 98 17.26 -2.65 11.90
C GLY A 98 16.05 -3.47 11.43
N THR A 99 15.10 -2.86 10.72
CA THR A 99 13.85 -3.48 10.27
C THR A 99 13.46 -2.96 8.90
N PRO A 100 12.72 -3.73 8.07
CA PRO A 100 12.24 -3.25 6.77
C PRO A 100 11.49 -1.93 6.89
N VAL A 101 11.83 -0.96 6.04
CA VAL A 101 11.20 0.37 6.04
C VAL A 101 9.98 0.32 5.11
N VAL A 102 8.82 0.04 5.69
CA VAL A 102 7.54 0.07 4.96
C VAL A 102 6.71 1.25 5.43
N GLY A 103 6.61 2.26 4.56
CA GLY A 103 5.85 3.48 4.82
C GLY A 103 6.53 4.48 5.76
N ALA A 104 5.90 5.65 5.88
CA ALA A 104 6.47 6.81 6.57
C ALA A 104 6.67 6.60 8.09
N VAL A 105 5.83 5.80 8.74
CA VAL A 105 5.92 5.56 10.19
C VAL A 105 7.20 4.79 10.53
N ALA A 106 7.48 3.69 9.82
CA ALA A 106 8.70 2.91 10.01
C ALA A 106 9.95 3.76 9.73
N LEU A 107 9.91 4.59 8.68
CA LEU A 107 11.00 5.52 8.37
C LEU A 107 11.21 6.53 9.50
N HIS A 108 10.13 7.13 10.02
CA HIS A 108 10.19 8.09 11.11
C HIS A 108 10.85 7.50 12.36
N GLU A 109 10.55 6.25 12.72
CA GLU A 109 11.19 5.60 13.85
C GLU A 109 12.70 5.45 13.69
N HIS A 110 13.19 5.11 12.50
CA HIS A 110 14.63 5.05 12.23
C HIS A 110 15.26 6.44 12.32
N LEU A 111 14.64 7.45 11.70
CA LEU A 111 15.12 8.85 11.75
C LEU A 111 15.19 9.36 13.20
N ARG A 112 14.18 9.08 14.02
CA ARG A 112 14.14 9.46 15.45
C ARG A 112 15.27 8.82 16.25
N ARG A 113 15.60 7.55 15.98
CA ARG A 113 16.73 6.86 16.63
C ARG A 113 18.05 7.52 16.26
N TRP A 114 18.26 7.87 14.99
CA TRP A 114 19.50 8.51 14.54
C TRP A 114 19.69 9.91 15.11
N VAL A 115 18.61 10.69 15.23
CA VAL A 115 18.66 11.99 15.94
C VAL A 115 19.15 11.82 17.37
N GLY A 116 18.70 10.78 18.09
CA GLY A 116 19.16 10.48 19.45
C GLY A 116 20.61 9.97 19.54
N LEU A 117 21.21 9.52 18.44
CA LEU A 117 22.62 9.10 18.36
C LEU A 117 23.56 10.26 17.97
N SER A 118 22.99 11.39 17.53
CA SER A 118 23.73 12.54 17.00
C SER A 118 23.85 13.69 18.02
N GLY A 119 23.36 13.49 19.25
CA GLY A 119 23.52 14.38 20.39
C GLY A 119 24.26 13.68 21.51
#